data_AF-T2KP02-F1
#
_entry.id   AF-T2KP02-F1
#
_cell.length_a   1.000
_cell.length_b   1.000
_cell.length_c   1.000
_cell.angle_alpha   90.00
_cell.angle_beta   90.00
_cell.angle_gamma   90.00
#
_symmetry.space_group_name_H-M   'P 1'
#
loop_
_entity.id
_entity.type
_entity.pdbx_description
1 polymer ?
#
loop_
_entity_poly.entity_id
_entity_poly.type
_entity_poly.pdbx_seq_one_letter_code
_entity_poly.pdbx_strand_id
1 'polypeptide(L)'
;MSDKTIYEYLLTDDYNWDLTVQMIEHAGLTDVFNGIDPNYPQVMFMGLTSHSIRKWIYTQNLESVSQTDPEVCRQILLNHLFEDVYLRDEIPLIQDGGVYITSIGGAEIQLFTEEDIDLIYGVGPVLVKFNSADGTSIRFAQIASADIHPSNGIVHSMHYDYIIDKL
;
A
#
# COMPACT_ATOMS: atom_id res chain seq x y z
N MET A 1 -7.14 18.44 -2.10
CA MET A 1 -7.83 17.21 -2.51
C MET A 1 -8.01 17.26 -4.02
N SER A 2 -7.60 16.20 -4.70
CA SER A 2 -7.87 16.01 -6.14
C SER A 2 -9.36 15.70 -6.34
N ASP A 3 -9.92 16.06 -7.51
CA ASP A 3 -11.26 15.61 -7.90
C ASP A 3 -11.29 14.13 -8.33
N LYS A 4 -10.11 13.52 -8.52
CA LYS A 4 -9.96 12.12 -8.97
C LYS A 4 -10.08 11.12 -7.82
N THR A 5 -10.76 10.01 -8.04
CA THR A 5 -10.71 8.84 -7.14
C THR A 5 -9.31 8.22 -7.11
N ILE A 6 -9.04 7.29 -6.18
CA ILE A 6 -7.78 6.54 -6.17
C ILE A 6 -7.60 5.83 -7.51
N TYR A 7 -8.62 5.13 -8.00
CA TYR A 7 -8.57 4.44 -9.29
C TYR A 7 -8.24 5.40 -10.45
N GLU A 8 -8.92 6.54 -10.53
CA GLU A 8 -8.65 7.56 -11.56
C GLU A 8 -7.25 8.19 -11.43
N TYR A 9 -6.73 8.35 -10.21
CA TYR A 9 -5.35 8.78 -9.99
C TYR A 9 -4.36 7.75 -10.52
N LEU A 10 -4.55 6.46 -10.21
CA LEU A 10 -3.65 5.39 -10.67
C LEU A 10 -3.58 5.34 -12.21
N LEU A 11 -4.69 5.59 -12.90
CA LEU A 11 -4.74 5.67 -14.36
C LEU A 11 -3.90 6.83 -14.97
N THR A 12 -3.44 7.79 -14.17
CA THR A 12 -2.65 8.94 -14.68
C THR A 12 -1.17 8.67 -14.86
N ASP A 13 -0.65 7.56 -14.32
CA ASP A 13 0.77 7.20 -14.35
C ASP A 13 0.94 5.69 -14.56
N ASP A 14 0.93 5.30 -15.83
CA ASP A 14 1.03 3.91 -16.28
C ASP A 14 2.37 3.27 -15.88
N TYR A 15 3.47 4.05 -15.94
CA TYR A 15 4.78 3.59 -15.53
C TYR A 15 4.78 3.04 -14.10
N ASN A 16 4.15 3.77 -13.16
CA ASN A 16 4.09 3.35 -11.76
C ASN A 16 2.92 2.42 -11.43
N TRP A 17 1.79 2.48 -12.14
CA TRP A 17 0.55 1.86 -11.67
C TRP A 17 -0.17 0.92 -12.65
N ASP A 18 0.30 0.74 -13.89
CA ASP A 18 -0.37 -0.13 -14.88
C ASP A 18 -0.68 -1.54 -14.34
N LEU A 19 0.29 -2.23 -13.73
CA LEU A 19 0.02 -3.57 -13.17
C LEU A 19 -0.85 -3.53 -11.91
N THR A 20 -0.86 -2.41 -11.19
CA THR A 20 -1.73 -2.18 -10.03
C THR A 20 -3.18 -2.08 -10.46
N VAL A 21 -3.45 -1.30 -11.51
CA VAL A 21 -4.77 -1.18 -12.13
C VAL A 21 -5.24 -2.54 -12.63
N GLN A 22 -4.39 -3.27 -13.37
CA GLN A 22 -4.71 -4.63 -13.84
C GLN A 22 -5.03 -5.58 -12.67
N MET A 23 -4.28 -5.50 -11.56
CA MET A 23 -4.52 -6.33 -10.38
C MET A 23 -5.85 -5.97 -9.68
N ILE A 24 -6.19 -4.68 -9.59
CA ILE A 24 -7.45 -4.20 -9.01
C ILE A 24 -8.66 -4.72 -9.81
N GLU A 25 -8.58 -4.63 -11.14
CA GLU A 25 -9.62 -5.11 -12.05
C GLU A 25 -9.76 -6.63 -11.98
N HIS A 26 -8.63 -7.35 -12.03
CA HIS A 26 -8.60 -8.81 -11.92
C HIS A 26 -9.17 -9.32 -10.60
N ALA A 27 -8.94 -8.59 -9.50
CA ALA A 27 -9.45 -8.89 -8.16
C ALA A 27 -10.91 -8.48 -7.91
N GLY A 28 -11.54 -7.76 -8.85
CA GLY A 28 -12.90 -7.22 -8.68
C GLY A 28 -13.01 -6.21 -7.54
N LEU A 29 -11.99 -5.36 -7.35
CA LEU A 29 -11.94 -4.33 -6.29
C LEU A 29 -12.14 -2.90 -6.81
N THR A 30 -12.45 -2.72 -8.09
CA THR A 30 -12.62 -1.40 -8.72
C THR A 30 -13.60 -0.49 -7.97
N ASP A 31 -14.66 -1.04 -7.38
CA ASP A 31 -15.65 -0.27 -6.62
C ASP A 31 -15.08 0.32 -5.32
N VAL A 32 -14.19 -0.40 -4.63
CA VAL A 32 -13.47 0.09 -3.45
C VAL A 32 -12.55 1.25 -3.84
N PHE A 33 -11.76 1.07 -4.91
CA PHE A 33 -10.81 2.09 -5.38
C PHE A 33 -11.50 3.33 -6.00
N ASN A 34 -12.76 3.21 -6.43
CA ASN A 34 -13.60 4.34 -6.83
C ASN A 34 -14.41 4.95 -5.67
N GLY A 35 -14.39 4.35 -4.48
CA GLY A 35 -15.11 4.87 -3.31
C GLY A 35 -16.63 4.71 -3.41
N ILE A 36 -17.08 3.74 -4.20
CA ILE A 36 -18.51 3.43 -4.38
C ILE A 36 -18.93 2.15 -3.65
N ASP A 37 -17.98 1.36 -3.13
CA ASP A 37 -18.30 0.28 -2.18
C ASP A 37 -18.83 0.89 -0.87
N PRO A 38 -20.06 0.55 -0.44
CA PRO A 38 -20.68 1.15 0.73
C PRO A 38 -19.99 0.79 2.05
N ASN A 39 -19.20 -0.29 2.09
CA ASN A 39 -18.45 -0.66 3.29
C ASN A 39 -17.13 0.11 3.38
N TYR A 40 -16.57 0.54 2.24
CA TYR A 40 -15.26 1.17 2.15
C TYR A 40 -15.32 2.47 1.31
N PRO A 41 -16.07 3.50 1.76
CA PRO A 41 -16.22 4.76 1.02
C PRO A 41 -14.92 5.58 1.00
N GLN A 42 -14.03 5.37 1.98
CA GLN A 42 -12.72 5.98 2.06
C GLN A 42 -11.71 4.97 2.58
N VAL A 43 -10.50 4.95 2.00
CA VAL A 43 -9.42 4.04 2.40
C VAL A 43 -8.06 4.71 2.34
N MET A 44 -7.12 4.22 3.14
CA MET A 44 -5.70 4.43 2.90
C MET A 44 -5.16 3.23 2.13
N PHE A 45 -4.53 3.49 0.98
CA PHE A 45 -3.90 2.48 0.15
C PHE A 45 -2.38 2.56 0.25
N MET A 46 -1.76 1.47 0.69
CA MET A 46 -0.32 1.26 0.52
C MET A 46 -0.05 0.84 -0.92
N GLY A 47 0.22 1.83 -1.76
CA GLY A 47 0.33 1.73 -3.19
C GLY A 47 1.40 0.75 -3.64
N LEU A 48 0.98 -0.42 -4.11
CA LEU A 48 1.83 -1.38 -4.79
C LEU A 48 2.22 -0.83 -6.17
N THR A 49 3.50 -0.64 -6.45
CA THR A 49 3.95 -0.18 -7.76
C THR A 49 3.97 -1.33 -8.78
N SER A 50 3.89 -0.99 -10.07
CA SER A 50 4.11 -1.90 -11.19
C SER A 50 5.44 -2.64 -11.08
N HIS A 51 6.48 -2.01 -10.53
CA HIS A 51 7.75 -2.68 -10.29
C HIS A 51 7.62 -3.81 -9.25
N SER A 52 7.00 -3.53 -8.11
CA SER A 52 6.78 -4.51 -7.04
C SER A 52 5.90 -5.67 -7.51
N ILE A 53 4.83 -5.39 -8.26
CA ILE A 53 3.93 -6.41 -8.81
C ILE A 53 4.65 -7.26 -9.86
N ARG A 54 5.45 -6.66 -10.75
CA ARG A 54 6.24 -7.41 -11.75
C ARG A 54 7.22 -8.38 -11.09
N LYS A 55 7.90 -7.92 -10.03
CA LYS A 55 8.81 -8.76 -9.25
C LYS A 55 8.07 -9.94 -8.64
N TRP A 56 6.90 -9.72 -8.04
CA TRP A 56 6.05 -10.77 -7.49
C TRP A 56 5.57 -11.78 -8.54
N ILE A 57 5.04 -11.32 -9.67
CA ILE A 57 4.63 -12.20 -10.80
C ILE A 57 5.79 -13.11 -11.21
N TYR A 58 7.00 -12.55 -11.32
CA TYR A 58 8.20 -13.31 -11.68
C TYR A 58 8.55 -14.37 -10.62
N THR A 59 8.43 -14.07 -9.32
CA THR A 59 8.68 -15.07 -8.27
C THR A 59 7.67 -16.21 -8.27
N GLN A 60 6.47 -15.98 -8.80
CA GLN A 60 5.45 -17.01 -8.99
C GLN A 60 5.66 -17.86 -10.26
N ASN A 61 6.69 -17.60 -11.06
CA ASN A 61 6.90 -18.18 -12.40
C ASN A 61 5.72 -17.92 -13.35
N LEU A 62 5.14 -16.73 -13.28
CA LEU A 62 4.07 -16.25 -14.16
C LEU A 62 4.59 -15.10 -15.03
N GLU A 63 3.84 -14.74 -16.07
CA GLU A 63 4.21 -13.69 -17.02
C GLU A 63 3.33 -12.44 -16.89
N SER A 64 2.14 -12.57 -16.31
CA SER A 64 1.17 -11.47 -16.22
C SER A 64 0.19 -11.65 -15.06
N VAL A 65 -0.48 -10.56 -14.68
CA VAL A 65 -1.53 -10.56 -13.66
C VAL A 65 -2.65 -11.54 -14.02
N SER A 66 -3.05 -11.62 -15.29
CA SER A 66 -4.17 -12.46 -15.73
C SER A 66 -3.93 -13.96 -15.55
N GLN A 67 -2.69 -14.41 -15.35
CA GLN A 67 -2.34 -15.80 -15.07
C GLN A 67 -2.38 -16.13 -13.57
N THR A 68 -2.55 -15.14 -12.71
CA THR A 68 -2.64 -15.31 -11.25
C THR A 68 -4.07 -15.66 -10.84
N ASP A 69 -4.23 -16.24 -9.67
CA ASP A 69 -5.56 -16.44 -9.07
C ASP A 69 -6.15 -15.07 -8.64
N PRO A 70 -7.33 -14.67 -9.15
CA PRO A 70 -8.02 -13.45 -8.75
C PRO A 70 -8.14 -13.27 -7.24
N GLU A 71 -8.37 -14.36 -6.49
CA GLU A 71 -8.55 -14.28 -5.03
C GLU A 71 -7.23 -14.00 -4.32
N VAL A 72 -6.11 -14.47 -4.88
CA VAL A 72 -4.77 -14.13 -4.37
C VAL A 72 -4.49 -12.65 -4.59
N CYS A 73 -4.81 -12.11 -5.77
CA CYS A 73 -4.71 -10.67 -6.04
C CYS A 73 -5.60 -9.86 -5.10
N ARG A 74 -6.84 -10.33 -4.88
CA ARG A 74 -7.78 -9.71 -3.96
C ARG A 74 -7.20 -9.66 -2.54
N GLN A 75 -6.73 -10.78 -2.00
CA GLN A 75 -6.15 -10.82 -0.66
C GLN A 75 -4.91 -9.92 -0.54
N ILE A 76 -4.04 -9.92 -1.55
CA ILE A 76 -2.88 -9.01 -1.58
C ILE A 76 -3.34 -7.56 -1.48
N LEU A 77 -4.29 -7.12 -2.32
CA LEU A 77 -4.78 -5.74 -2.29
C LEU A 77 -5.48 -5.40 -0.97
N LEU A 78 -6.30 -6.30 -0.42
CA LEU A 78 -6.96 -6.11 0.87
C LEU A 78 -5.96 -6.00 2.03
N ASN A 79 -4.83 -6.72 1.98
CA ASN A 79 -3.74 -6.59 2.95
C ASN A 79 -2.99 -5.23 2.85
N HIS A 80 -3.26 -4.43 1.82
CA HIS A 80 -2.66 -3.11 1.58
C HIS A 80 -3.70 -1.98 1.65
N LEU A 81 -4.94 -2.29 2.01
CA LEU A 81 -6.01 -1.33 2.21
C LEU A 81 -6.36 -1.23 3.69
N PHE A 82 -6.56 -0.01 4.17
CA PHE A 82 -6.83 0.28 5.57
C PHE A 82 -8.02 1.24 5.66
N GLU A 83 -8.92 1.00 6.61
CA GLU A 83 -10.01 1.95 6.93
C GLU A 83 -9.46 3.16 7.68
N ASP A 84 -8.50 2.94 8.59
CA ASP A 84 -7.81 4.03 9.26
C ASP A 84 -6.87 4.75 8.28
N VAL A 85 -7.08 6.06 8.16
CA VAL A 85 -6.29 6.94 7.28
C VAL A 85 -5.28 7.70 8.12
N TYR A 86 -4.01 7.57 7.78
CA TYR A 86 -2.92 8.33 8.40
C TYR A 86 -2.18 9.13 7.33
N LEU A 87 -2.07 10.44 7.54
CA LEU A 87 -1.11 11.27 6.83
C LEU A 87 0.29 11.07 7.42
N ARG A 88 1.33 11.42 6.66
CA ARG A 88 2.72 11.31 7.11
C ARG A 88 2.95 11.95 8.48
N ASP A 89 2.47 13.17 8.66
CA ASP A 89 2.70 13.97 9.86
C ASP A 89 1.93 13.43 11.09
N GLU A 90 0.98 12.52 10.87
CA GLU A 90 0.23 11.84 11.92
C GLU A 90 0.89 10.53 12.36
N ILE A 91 1.90 10.05 11.64
CA ILE A 91 2.61 8.81 11.94
C ILE A 91 3.67 9.06 13.03
N PRO A 92 3.55 8.42 14.22
CA PRO A 92 4.48 8.65 15.33
C PRO A 92 5.89 8.15 15.02
N LEU A 93 6.87 8.71 15.75
CA LEU A 93 8.23 8.21 15.74
C LEU A 93 8.31 6.80 16.33
N ILE A 94 9.29 6.00 15.89
CA ILE A 94 9.54 4.66 16.43
C ILE A 94 9.83 4.67 17.93
N GLN A 95 10.48 5.73 18.44
CA GLN A 95 10.77 5.88 19.87
C GLN A 95 9.51 6.09 20.71
N ASP A 96 8.44 6.58 20.10
CA ASP A 96 7.11 6.74 20.69
C ASP A 96 6.23 5.48 20.48
N GLY A 97 6.80 4.43 19.87
CA GLY A 97 6.15 3.15 19.64
C GLY A 97 5.47 2.99 18.29
N GLY A 98 5.41 4.03 17.45
CA GLY A 98 4.64 4.00 16.20
C GLY A 98 3.14 3.81 16.42
N VAL A 99 2.44 3.38 15.38
CA VAL A 99 1.01 3.02 15.44
C VAL A 99 0.77 1.64 14.82
N TYR A 100 -0.02 0.82 15.51
CA TYR A 100 -0.42 -0.49 15.02
C TYR A 100 -1.77 -0.38 14.33
N ILE A 101 -1.85 -0.87 13.09
CA ILE A 101 -3.09 -0.85 12.30
C ILE A 101 -3.32 -2.21 11.64
N THR A 102 -4.59 -2.51 11.38
CA THR A 102 -5.02 -3.75 10.74
C THR A 102 -5.62 -3.41 9.37
N SER A 103 -5.13 -4.09 8.35
CA SER A 103 -5.68 -3.96 6.98
C SER A 103 -7.06 -4.60 6.89
N ILE A 104 -7.82 -4.24 5.85
CA ILE A 104 -9.11 -4.85 5.53
C ILE A 104 -8.95 -6.37 5.32
N GLY A 105 -7.80 -6.81 4.80
CA GLY A 105 -7.46 -8.22 4.63
C GLY A 105 -7.07 -8.96 5.91
N GLY A 106 -6.94 -8.26 7.04
CA GLY A 106 -6.60 -8.82 8.35
C GLY A 106 -5.10 -8.82 8.69
N ALA A 107 -4.23 -8.36 7.78
CA ALA A 107 -2.80 -8.21 8.08
C ALA A 107 -2.56 -7.08 9.11
N GLU A 108 -1.77 -7.38 10.15
CA GLU A 108 -1.37 -6.43 11.19
C GLU A 108 -0.01 -5.82 10.88
N ILE A 109 0.08 -4.50 10.89
CA ILE A 109 1.31 -3.76 10.61
C ILE A 109 1.57 -2.70 11.68
N GLN A 110 2.82 -2.26 11.76
CA GLN A 110 3.26 -1.12 12.57
C GLN A 110 3.80 -0.03 11.65
N LEU A 111 3.14 1.12 11.64
CA LEU A 111 3.58 2.35 10.96
C LEU A 111 4.40 3.21 11.90
N PHE A 112 5.53 3.72 11.44
CA PHE A 112 6.32 4.66 12.21
C PHE A 112 7.23 5.51 11.33
N THR A 113 7.70 6.63 11.87
CA THR A 113 8.77 7.44 11.31
C THR A 113 10.07 7.25 12.11
N GLU A 114 11.21 7.45 11.47
CA GLU A 114 12.50 7.56 12.18
C GLU A 114 12.94 9.03 12.23
N GLU A 115 13.67 9.42 13.28
CA GLU A 115 14.37 10.70 13.28
C GLU A 115 15.51 10.62 12.25
N ASP A 116 15.55 11.56 11.29
CA ASP A 116 16.70 11.65 10.40
C ASP A 116 17.81 12.43 11.10
N ILE A 117 18.86 11.72 11.52
CA ILE A 117 20.01 12.32 12.21
C ILE A 117 20.88 13.14 11.23
N ASP A 118 20.75 12.92 9.91
CA ASP A 118 21.63 13.51 8.89
C ASP A 118 20.97 14.63 8.04
N LEU A 119 19.66 14.88 8.16
CA LEU A 119 18.98 15.98 7.45
C LEU A 119 18.83 17.24 8.32
N ILE A 120 19.17 18.39 7.74
CA ILE A 120 19.02 19.75 8.31
C ILE A 120 17.56 20.09 8.71
N TYR A 121 16.59 19.30 8.24
CA TYR A 121 15.14 19.51 8.47
C TYR A 121 14.49 18.51 9.45
N GLY A 122 15.23 17.53 10.00
CA GLY A 122 14.75 16.68 11.09
C GLY A 122 13.56 15.75 10.80
N VAL A 123 13.30 15.39 9.54
CA VAL A 123 12.21 14.48 9.16
C VAL A 123 12.75 13.30 8.38
N GLY A 124 12.73 12.11 8.97
CA GLY A 124 13.17 10.87 8.35
C GLY A 124 12.10 10.19 7.51
N PRO A 125 12.44 9.06 6.87
CA PRO A 125 11.51 8.31 6.05
C PRO A 125 10.36 7.73 6.88
N VAL A 126 9.20 7.58 6.26
CA VAL A 126 8.12 6.76 6.83
C VAL A 126 8.42 5.31 6.52
N LEU A 127 8.42 4.48 7.58
CA LEU A 127 8.66 3.06 7.50
C LEU A 127 7.41 2.30 7.90
N VAL A 128 7.20 1.20 7.19
CA VAL A 128 6.15 0.23 7.47
C VAL A 128 6.82 -1.06 7.92
N LYS A 129 6.46 -1.53 9.10
CA LYS A 129 6.84 -2.84 9.58
C LYS A 129 5.65 -3.79 9.45
N PHE A 130 5.84 -4.82 8.64
CA PHE A 130 4.91 -5.92 8.52
C PHE A 130 5.27 -7.00 9.52
N ASN A 131 4.28 -7.43 10.30
CA ASN A 131 4.42 -8.61 11.15
C ASN A 131 4.02 -9.84 10.32
N SER A 132 4.90 -10.84 10.26
CA SER A 132 4.53 -12.14 9.71
C SER A 132 3.43 -12.78 10.55
N ALA A 133 2.48 -13.46 9.91
CA ALA A 133 1.40 -14.19 10.58
C ALA A 133 1.90 -15.22 11.61
N ASP A 134 3.13 -15.73 11.46
CA ASP A 134 3.76 -16.67 12.39
C ASP A 134 4.59 -15.98 13.50
N GLY A 135 4.69 -14.65 13.48
CA GLY A 135 5.48 -13.84 14.41
C GLY A 135 7.01 -14.01 14.30
N THR A 136 7.52 -14.75 13.30
CA THR A 136 8.94 -15.10 13.21
C THR A 136 9.73 -14.18 12.30
N SER A 137 9.07 -13.50 11.37
CA SER A 137 9.73 -12.59 10.44
C SER A 137 9.15 -11.18 10.49
N ILE A 138 10.06 -10.21 10.53
CA ILE A 138 9.79 -8.79 10.47
C ILE A 138 10.29 -8.30 9.12
N ARG A 139 9.46 -7.55 8.39
CA ARG A 139 9.84 -6.90 7.13
C ARG A 139 9.62 -5.41 7.26
N PHE A 140 10.63 -4.66 6.86
CA PHE A 140 10.55 -3.21 6.74
C PHE A 140 10.38 -2.84 5.28
N ALA A 141 9.49 -1.90 5.04
CA ALA A 141 9.33 -1.26 3.76
C ALA A 141 9.34 0.25 3.96
N GLN A 142 9.85 0.96 2.98
CA GLN A 142 9.84 2.42 2.98
C GLN A 142 8.67 2.91 2.11
N ILE A 143 8.06 4.01 2.53
CA ILE A 143 7.13 4.76 1.67
C ILE A 143 7.97 5.72 0.83
N ALA A 144 7.93 5.55 -0.50
CA ALA A 144 8.68 6.38 -1.44
C ALA A 144 8.02 7.75 -1.67
N SER A 145 6.69 7.79 -1.65
CA SER A 145 5.93 9.04 -1.75
C SER A 145 4.70 8.93 -0.86
N ALA A 146 4.59 9.85 0.09
CA ALA A 146 3.48 9.89 1.06
C ALA A 146 2.49 10.99 0.71
N ASP A 147 1.28 10.90 1.27
CA ASP A 147 0.25 11.95 1.23
C ASP A 147 -0.22 12.32 -0.18
N ILE A 148 -0.41 11.33 -1.04
CA ILE A 148 -1.15 11.56 -2.28
C ILE A 148 -2.64 11.58 -1.91
N HIS A 149 -3.35 12.66 -2.25
CA HIS A 149 -4.74 12.90 -1.82
C HIS A 149 -5.79 12.81 -2.95
N PRO A 150 -6.19 11.59 -3.38
CA PRO A 150 -7.43 11.38 -4.13
C PRO A 150 -8.68 11.78 -3.35
N SER A 151 -9.83 11.84 -4.03
CA SER A 151 -11.10 12.29 -3.44
C SER A 151 -11.69 11.31 -2.42
N ASN A 152 -11.36 10.02 -2.53
CA ASN A 152 -11.89 8.93 -1.70
C ASN A 152 -10.80 8.24 -0.86
N GLY A 153 -9.71 8.92 -0.51
CA GLY A 153 -8.68 8.31 0.33
C GLY A 153 -7.30 8.94 0.23
N ILE A 154 -6.30 8.17 0.68
CA ILE A 154 -4.87 8.51 0.62
C ILE A 154 -4.12 7.36 -0.04
N VAL A 155 -3.12 7.70 -0.85
CA VAL A 155 -2.14 6.73 -1.36
C VAL A 155 -0.77 7.04 -0.79
N HIS A 156 -0.18 6.03 -0.15
CA HIS A 156 1.24 6.01 0.20
C HIS A 156 1.95 5.03 -0.73
N SER A 157 2.75 5.54 -1.66
CA SER A 157 3.47 4.70 -2.62
C SER A 157 4.59 3.92 -1.93
N MET A 158 4.53 2.60 -2.01
CA MET A 158 5.58 1.74 -1.47
C MET A 158 6.84 1.86 -2.32
N HIS A 159 8.00 1.83 -1.68
CA HIS A 159 9.29 1.87 -2.38
C HIS A 159 9.45 0.71 -3.36
N TYR A 160 10.18 0.92 -4.46
CA TYR A 160 10.29 -0.08 -5.53
C TYR A 160 10.88 -1.41 -5.06
N ASP A 161 11.71 -1.39 -4.02
CA ASP A 161 12.29 -2.60 -3.41
C ASP A 161 11.28 -3.43 -2.60
N TYR A 162 10.06 -2.93 -2.39
CA TYR A 162 9.00 -3.65 -1.68
C TYR A 162 8.74 -5.02 -2.32
N ILE A 163 8.74 -6.04 -1.48
CA ILE A 163 8.50 -7.43 -1.86
C ILE A 163 7.10 -7.78 -1.40
N ILE A 164 6.22 -8.06 -2.35
CA ILE A 164 4.90 -8.61 -2.08
C ILE A 164 5.10 -10.09 -1.73
N ASP A 165 4.66 -10.49 -0.55
CA ASP A 165 4.57 -11.88 -0.11
C ASP A 165 3.19 -12.10 0.54
N LYS A 166 2.87 -13.33 0.91
CA LYS A 166 1.70 -13.64 1.73
C LYS A 166 1.94 -13.09 3.13
N LEU A 167 1.53 -11.84 3.36
CA LEU A 167 1.28 -11.30 4.70
C LEU A 167 0.20 -12.11 5.40
#